data_AF-A0A1V5VGF4-F1
#
_entry.id   AF-A0A1V5VGF4-F1
#
_cell.length_a   1.000
_cell.length_b   1.000
_cell.length_c   1.000
_cell.angle_alpha   90.00
_cell.angle_beta   90.00
_cell.angle_gamma   90.00
#
_symmetry.space_group_name_H-M   'P 1'
#
loop_
_entity.id
_entity.type
_entity.pdbx_description
1 polymer ?
#
loop_
_entity_poly.entity_id
_entity_poly.type
_entity_poly.pdbx_seq_one_letter_code
_entity_poly.pdbx_strand_id
1 'polypeptide(L)'
;MKKKKMQGMVKEQITMFKTYEHINGAVIRKQVTKQLVDELKNDTKNVNTEIKKIKTFKDESEIVNKIIVGDCLEAMKKIKDNTFDMIFADPPYNMQLQNELYRPNNTKVDAVDDEWDQFNGFEHYDEFSKAWLQEAKRVLKKNGTIWVIGSYHNIFRVGSIMQDMGYWILNDVHWIKSNPMPNFNF
;
A
#
# COMPACT_ATOMS: atom_id res chain seq x y z
N MET A 1 13.79 -32.65 -3.15
CA MET A 1 12.74 -31.63 -2.86
C MET A 1 13.36 -30.24 -2.87
N LYS A 2 13.24 -29.51 -3.99
CA LYS A 2 13.77 -28.15 -4.12
C LYS A 2 12.73 -27.15 -3.62
N LYS A 3 13.07 -26.34 -2.62
CA LYS A 3 12.29 -25.17 -2.17
C LYS A 3 12.10 -24.23 -3.36
N LYS A 4 10.85 -24.07 -3.84
CA LYS A 4 10.50 -22.99 -4.78
C LYS A 4 10.66 -21.67 -4.02
N LYS A 5 11.57 -20.82 -4.50
CA LYS A 5 11.67 -19.42 -4.08
C LYS A 5 10.33 -18.74 -4.39
N MET A 6 9.71 -18.16 -3.37
CA MET A 6 8.71 -17.10 -3.53
C MET A 6 9.39 -15.89 -4.18
N GLN A 7 9.38 -15.85 -5.50
CA GLN A 7 9.75 -14.70 -6.31
C GLN A 7 8.63 -14.49 -7.32
N GLY A 8 7.57 -13.83 -6.86
CA GLY A 8 6.45 -13.34 -7.66
C GLY A 8 5.87 -12.14 -6.92
N MET A 9 6.37 -10.94 -7.27
CA MET A 9 5.55 -9.88 -7.87
C MET A 9 4.67 -9.12 -6.88
N VAL A 10 5.31 -8.23 -6.12
CA VAL A 10 4.70 -6.94 -5.76
C VAL A 10 5.27 -5.95 -6.76
N LYS A 11 4.57 -5.72 -7.87
CA LYS A 11 4.93 -4.64 -8.80
C LYS A 11 3.98 -3.49 -8.53
N GLU A 12 4.59 -2.37 -8.17
CA GLU A 12 3.98 -1.03 -8.08
C GLU A 12 3.18 -0.75 -6.80
N GLN A 13 3.88 -0.50 -5.69
CA GLN A 13 3.35 0.28 -4.57
C GLN A 13 4.13 1.60 -4.46
N ILE A 14 3.63 2.64 -5.15
CA ILE A 14 4.14 4.00 -5.02
C ILE A 14 3.99 4.42 -3.55
N THR A 15 5.11 4.49 -2.83
CA THR A 15 5.14 4.96 -1.45
C THR A 15 5.25 6.48 -1.48
N MET A 16 4.14 7.16 -1.23
CA MET A 16 4.13 8.62 -1.09
C MET A 16 4.38 9.01 0.36
N PHE A 17 5.42 9.83 0.59
CA PHE A 17 5.64 10.57 1.82
C PHE A 17 5.33 12.04 1.54
N LYS A 18 4.22 12.56 2.09
CA LYS A 18 3.93 14.00 2.07
C LYS A 18 3.87 14.50 3.51
N THR A 19 4.98 15.04 3.99
CA THR A 19 5.07 15.75 5.26
C THR A 19 4.46 17.15 5.08
N TYR A 20 3.34 17.43 5.75
CA TYR A 20 2.83 18.80 5.89
C TYR A 20 3.58 19.48 7.04
N GLU A 21 3.95 20.75 6.83
CA GLU A 21 5.05 21.52 7.46
C GLU A 21 5.23 21.55 8.99
N HIS A 22 4.45 20.83 9.80
CA HIS A 22 4.67 20.77 11.26
C HIS A 22 4.42 19.40 11.91
N ILE A 23 4.27 18.32 11.12
CA ILE A 23 4.04 16.96 11.62
C ILE A 23 4.83 15.99 10.71
N ASN A 24 5.78 15.20 11.24
CA ASN A 24 6.52 14.22 10.42
C ASN A 24 5.65 12.98 10.12
N GLY A 25 4.55 13.19 9.40
CA GLY A 25 3.63 12.15 8.95
C GLY A 25 3.82 11.78 7.48
N ALA A 26 3.75 10.48 7.19
CA ALA A 26 3.66 9.92 5.84
C ALA A 26 2.20 9.88 5.36
N VAL A 27 1.96 10.15 4.08
CA VAL A 27 0.63 10.17 3.45
C VAL A 27 0.69 9.43 2.12
N ILE A 28 0.12 8.21 2.08
CA ILE A 28 -0.08 7.44 0.84
C ILE A 28 -1.41 7.85 0.20
N ARG A 29 -1.40 8.38 -1.03
CA ARG A 29 -2.63 8.69 -1.78
C ARG A 29 -2.56 8.17 -3.22
N LYS A 30 -3.52 7.34 -3.60
CA LYS A 30 -3.77 6.85 -4.97
C LYS A 30 -4.53 7.87 -5.85
N GLN A 31 -4.10 9.13 -5.86
CA GLN A 31 -4.65 10.11 -6.81
C GLN A 31 -3.52 10.96 -7.39
N VAL A 32 -2.54 10.27 -7.94
CA VAL A 32 -1.58 10.81 -8.88
C VAL A 32 -2.23 10.65 -10.26
N THR A 33 -2.35 11.73 -11.03
CA THR A 33 -2.99 11.71 -12.36
C THR A 33 -2.39 10.61 -13.24
N LYS A 34 -3.21 9.95 -14.07
CA LYS A 34 -2.78 8.84 -14.95
C LYS A 34 -1.52 9.22 -15.76
N GLN A 35 -1.43 10.48 -16.18
CA GLN A 35 -0.27 11.07 -16.84
C GLN A 35 1.02 11.06 -15.98
N LEU A 36 0.96 11.47 -14.71
CA LEU A 36 2.12 11.44 -13.82
C LEU A 36 2.48 10.00 -13.42
N VAL A 37 1.49 9.10 -13.33
CA VAL A 37 1.71 7.66 -13.15
C VAL A 37 2.41 7.05 -14.37
N ASP A 38 2.01 7.42 -15.59
CA ASP A 38 2.60 6.90 -16.83
C ASP A 38 4.02 7.45 -17.06
N GLU A 39 4.27 8.72 -16.71
CA GLU A 39 5.62 9.31 -16.65
C GLU A 39 6.49 8.59 -15.61
N LEU A 40 5.97 8.36 -14.40
CA LEU A 40 6.66 7.62 -13.35
C LEU A 40 6.87 6.14 -13.71
N LYS A 41 5.96 5.49 -14.43
CA LYS A 41 6.06 4.07 -14.84
C LYS A 41 7.24 3.82 -15.78
N ASN A 42 7.48 4.74 -16.72
CA ASN A 42 8.67 4.67 -17.59
C ASN A 42 9.97 4.82 -16.78
N ASP A 43 9.98 5.71 -15.78
CA ASP A 43 11.10 5.82 -14.85
C ASP A 43 11.22 4.63 -13.87
N THR A 44 10.10 4.00 -13.48
CA THR A 44 10.05 2.95 -12.44
C THR A 44 10.89 1.71 -12.79
N LYS A 45 11.02 1.35 -14.07
CA LYS A 45 11.92 0.26 -14.51
C LYS A 45 13.39 0.58 -14.21
N ASN A 46 13.82 1.83 -14.40
CA ASN A 46 15.16 2.29 -14.06
C ASN A 46 15.30 2.51 -12.53
N VAL A 47 14.31 3.10 -11.86
CA VAL A 47 14.38 3.42 -10.43
C VAL A 47 14.40 2.18 -9.54
N ASN A 48 13.68 1.10 -9.87
CA ASN A 48 13.82 -0.18 -9.15
C ASN A 48 15.26 -0.73 -9.20
N THR A 49 16.02 -0.37 -10.23
CA THR A 49 17.45 -0.72 -10.36
C THR A 49 18.33 0.21 -9.53
N GLU A 50 17.92 1.46 -9.30
CA GLU A 50 18.63 2.44 -8.47
C GLU A 50 18.37 2.30 -6.97
N ILE A 51 17.12 2.07 -6.57
CA ILE A 51 16.77 1.72 -5.18
C ILE A 51 17.54 0.48 -4.75
N LYS A 52 17.71 -0.53 -5.61
CA LYS A 52 18.54 -1.72 -5.32
C LYS A 52 20.02 -1.40 -5.04
N LYS A 53 20.53 -0.26 -5.51
CA LYS A 53 21.91 0.20 -5.25
C LYS A 53 22.04 0.96 -3.92
N ILE A 54 20.94 1.51 -3.39
CA ILE A 54 20.92 2.20 -2.10
C ILE A 54 21.00 1.13 -1.00
N LYS A 55 22.08 1.14 -0.20
CA LYS A 55 22.22 0.23 0.94
C LYS A 55 21.30 0.65 2.09
N THR A 56 21.28 1.95 2.42
CA THR A 56 20.49 2.55 3.51
C THR A 56 20.44 4.06 3.27
N PHE A 57 19.30 4.71 3.54
CA PHE A 57 19.22 6.17 3.60
C PHE A 57 19.98 6.63 4.85
N LYS A 58 21.02 7.45 4.68
CA LYS A 58 21.94 7.79 5.78
C LYS A 58 21.39 8.94 6.62
N ASP A 59 20.75 9.90 5.96
CA ASP A 59 20.19 11.11 6.55
C ASP A 59 18.67 11.22 6.31
N GLU A 60 17.93 11.81 7.25
CA GLU A 60 16.48 12.03 7.11
C GLU A 60 16.15 12.95 5.91
N SER A 61 17.04 13.88 5.57
CA SER A 61 16.88 14.76 4.40
C SER A 61 16.82 13.99 3.07
N GLU A 62 17.29 12.74 3.02
CA GLU A 62 17.18 11.87 1.84
C GLU A 62 15.75 11.34 1.62
N ILE A 63 14.88 11.41 2.63
CA ILE A 63 13.51 10.86 2.59
C ILE A 63 12.43 11.89 2.91
N VAL A 64 12.76 12.98 3.59
CA VAL A 64 11.83 14.08 3.88
C VAL A 64 11.40 14.77 2.59
N ASN A 65 10.09 14.95 2.40
CA ASN A 65 9.49 15.54 1.21
C ASN A 65 9.90 14.85 -0.11
N LYS A 66 10.14 13.53 -0.09
CA LYS A 66 10.52 12.76 -1.27
C LYS A 66 9.46 11.74 -1.66
N ILE A 67 9.38 11.51 -2.97
CA ILE A 67 8.65 10.38 -3.55
C ILE A 67 9.67 9.29 -3.82
N ILE A 68 9.47 8.11 -3.22
CA ILE A 68 10.32 6.95 -3.43
C ILE A 68 9.57 5.99 -4.35
N VAL A 69 10.07 5.84 -5.58
CA VAL A 69 9.43 5.03 -6.61
C VAL A 69 9.99 3.61 -6.59
N GLY A 70 9.23 2.64 -6.12
CA GLY A 70 9.64 1.23 -6.14
C GLY A 70 8.73 0.33 -5.33
N ASP A 71 9.19 -0.88 -5.05
CA ASP A 71 8.53 -1.77 -4.09
C ASP A 71 8.65 -1.18 -2.67
N CYS A 72 7.50 -1.05 -1.98
CA CYS A 72 7.44 -0.40 -0.67
C CYS A 72 8.22 -1.17 0.40
N LEU A 73 8.25 -2.51 0.33
CA LEU A 73 8.93 -3.35 1.30
C LEU A 73 10.46 -3.18 1.15
N GLU A 74 10.95 -3.17 -0.07
CA GLU A 74 12.36 -2.93 -0.39
C GLU A 74 12.81 -1.49 -0.10
N ALA A 75 11.89 -0.52 -0.21
CA ALA A 75 12.15 0.86 0.19
C ALA A 75 12.20 0.99 1.72
N MET A 76 11.21 0.46 2.44
CA MET A 76 11.14 0.55 3.91
C MET A 76 12.35 -0.11 4.57
N LYS A 77 12.83 -1.27 4.07
CA LYS A 77 14.04 -1.94 4.57
C LYS A 77 15.30 -1.06 4.58
N LYS A 78 15.33 0.02 3.79
CA LYS A 78 16.46 0.96 3.70
C LYS A 78 16.30 2.17 4.61
N ILE A 79 15.14 2.32 5.23
CA ILE A 79 14.83 3.37 6.20
C ILE A 79 15.19 2.84 7.59
N LYS A 80 15.75 3.70 8.44
CA LYS A 80 16.10 3.36 9.82
C LYS A 80 14.87 3.09 10.67
N ASP A 81 15.04 2.34 11.75
CA ASP A 81 13.99 2.13 12.74
C ASP A 81 13.55 3.47 13.35
N ASN A 82 12.30 3.57 13.82
CA ASN A 82 11.81 4.76 14.53
C ASN A 82 12.00 6.09 13.77
N THR A 83 11.71 6.10 12.48
CA THR A 83 11.85 7.29 11.62
C THR A 83 10.58 8.13 11.56
N PHE A 84 9.41 7.54 11.36
CA PHE A 84 8.17 8.28 11.10
C PHE A 84 7.31 8.45 12.34
N ASP A 85 6.68 9.63 12.48
CA ASP A 85 5.68 9.89 13.53
C ASP A 85 4.30 9.34 13.14
N MET A 86 3.98 9.31 11.84
CA MET A 86 2.72 8.77 11.35
C MET A 86 2.91 8.02 10.02
N ILE A 87 2.19 6.92 9.85
CA ILE A 87 2.06 6.19 8.60
C ILE A 87 0.58 6.19 8.17
N PHE A 88 0.31 6.40 6.89
CA PHE A 88 -1.00 6.16 6.29
C PHE A 88 -0.83 5.12 5.18
N ALA A 89 -1.62 4.05 5.21
CA ALA A 89 -1.55 2.95 4.26
C ALA A 89 -2.92 2.66 3.61
N ASP A 90 -2.93 2.64 2.28
CA ASP A 90 -4.06 2.23 1.43
C ASP A 90 -3.61 1.00 0.62
N PRO A 91 -3.55 -0.19 1.23
CA PRO A 91 -3.07 -1.41 0.57
C PRO A 91 -4.06 -1.89 -0.51
N PRO A 92 -3.67 -2.80 -1.41
CA PRO A 92 -4.61 -3.51 -2.28
C PRO A 92 -5.74 -4.16 -1.48
N TYR A 93 -6.98 -4.10 -1.98
CA TYR A 93 -8.16 -4.60 -1.25
C TYR A 93 -8.48 -6.05 -1.56
N ASN A 94 -7.81 -6.64 -2.55
CA ASN A 94 -8.07 -8.00 -3.03
C ASN A 94 -9.56 -8.14 -3.39
N MET A 95 -10.00 -7.34 -4.37
CA MET A 95 -11.41 -7.21 -4.74
C MET A 95 -12.02 -8.50 -5.32
N GLN A 96 -11.19 -9.50 -5.66
CA GLN A 96 -11.59 -10.84 -6.14
C GLN A 96 -12.66 -10.80 -7.25
N LEU A 97 -12.56 -9.83 -8.15
CA LEU A 97 -13.51 -9.69 -9.26
C LEU A 97 -13.38 -10.86 -10.23
N GLN A 98 -14.43 -11.66 -10.37
CA GLN A 98 -14.44 -12.82 -11.26
C GLN A 98 -15.08 -12.53 -12.63
N ASN A 99 -15.93 -11.52 -12.73
CA ASN A 99 -16.74 -11.23 -13.91
C ASN A 99 -16.67 -9.75 -14.29
N GLU A 100 -16.96 -9.47 -15.56
CA GLU A 100 -17.19 -8.09 -16.01
C GLU A 100 -18.41 -7.50 -15.32
N LEU A 101 -18.30 -6.22 -14.95
CA LEU A 101 -19.37 -5.48 -14.31
C LEU A 101 -20.02 -4.53 -15.33
N TYR A 102 -21.36 -4.48 -15.33
CA TYR A 102 -22.13 -3.61 -16.21
C TYR A 102 -23.05 -2.71 -15.40
N ARG A 103 -23.15 -1.45 -15.80
CA ARG A 103 -24.12 -0.50 -15.23
C ARG A 103 -25.54 -0.81 -15.75
N PRO A 104 -26.61 -0.29 -15.10
CA PRO A 104 -27.99 -0.49 -15.56
C PRO A 104 -28.28 -0.02 -17.00
N ASN A 105 -27.46 0.88 -17.54
CA ASN A 105 -27.52 1.33 -18.93
C ASN A 105 -26.66 0.49 -19.89
N ASN A 106 -26.28 -0.73 -19.50
CA ASN A 106 -25.43 -1.68 -20.22
C ASN A 106 -24.03 -1.17 -20.60
N THR A 107 -23.55 -0.10 -19.95
CA THR A 107 -22.16 0.32 -20.13
C THR A 107 -21.23 -0.47 -19.21
N LYS A 108 -20.11 -0.95 -19.76
CA LYS A 108 -19.09 -1.69 -19.01
C LYS A 108 -18.44 -0.78 -17.97
N VAL A 109 -18.19 -1.34 -16.80
CA VAL A 109 -17.50 -0.67 -15.69
C VAL A 109 -16.00 -0.84 -15.86
N ASP A 110 -15.28 0.27 -15.69
CA ASP A 110 -13.83 0.27 -15.52
C ASP A 110 -13.52 -0.16 -14.07
N ALA A 111 -13.42 -1.48 -13.88
CA ALA A 111 -13.24 -2.09 -12.57
C ALA A 111 -11.76 -2.14 -12.18
N VAL A 112 -11.48 -2.44 -10.91
CA VAL A 112 -10.10 -2.64 -10.45
C VAL A 112 -9.69 -4.08 -10.77
N ASP A 113 -9.16 -4.30 -11.97
CA ASP A 113 -8.70 -5.61 -12.46
C ASP A 113 -7.17 -5.70 -12.64
N ASP A 114 -6.43 -4.67 -12.23
CA ASP A 114 -4.98 -4.61 -12.30
C ASP A 114 -4.29 -5.75 -11.53
N GLU A 115 -3.13 -6.21 -12.04
CA GLU A 115 -2.34 -7.32 -11.45
C GLU A 115 -1.95 -7.08 -9.97
N TRP A 116 -1.79 -5.82 -9.54
CA TRP A 116 -1.39 -5.49 -8.17
C TRP A 116 -2.48 -5.76 -7.12
N ASP A 117 -3.74 -5.96 -7.54
CA ASP A 117 -4.87 -6.32 -6.66
C ASP A 117 -5.24 -7.81 -6.75
N GLN A 118 -4.45 -8.62 -7.46
CA GLN A 118 -4.72 -10.05 -7.67
C GLN A 118 -3.89 -10.92 -6.71
N PHE A 119 -4.57 -11.72 -5.88
CA PHE A 119 -3.92 -12.61 -4.91
C PHE A 119 -4.36 -14.06 -5.10
N ASN A 120 -3.40 -15.00 -4.97
CA ASN A 120 -3.68 -16.43 -4.96
C ASN A 120 -4.25 -16.90 -3.61
N GLY A 121 -5.47 -16.47 -3.31
CA GLY A 121 -6.18 -16.78 -2.07
C GLY A 121 -5.80 -15.88 -0.89
N PHE A 122 -6.51 -16.08 0.21
CA PHE A 122 -6.38 -15.25 1.40
C PHE A 122 -5.05 -15.40 2.13
N GLU A 123 -4.45 -16.59 2.12
CA GLU A 123 -3.14 -16.82 2.74
C GLU A 123 -2.04 -15.97 2.07
N HIS A 124 -2.05 -15.92 0.74
CA HIS A 124 -1.13 -15.05 -0.01
C HIS A 124 -1.31 -13.56 0.34
N TYR A 125 -2.56 -13.11 0.51
CA TYR A 125 -2.87 -11.75 0.94
C TYR A 125 -2.38 -11.46 2.37
N ASP A 126 -2.53 -12.43 3.28
CA ASP A 126 -2.06 -12.29 4.67
C ASP A 126 -0.55 -12.24 4.77
N GLU A 127 0.16 -13.09 4.03
CA GLU A 127 1.63 -13.09 3.97
C GLU A 127 2.14 -11.76 3.44
N PHE A 128 1.54 -11.27 2.35
CA PHE A 128 1.78 -9.93 1.82
C PHE A 128 1.54 -8.86 2.91
N SER A 129 0.42 -8.95 3.63
CA SER A 129 0.02 -7.95 4.62
C SER A 129 0.95 -7.90 5.83
N LYS A 130 1.32 -9.08 6.35
CA LYS A 130 2.29 -9.22 7.45
C LYS A 130 3.64 -8.61 7.08
N ALA A 131 4.10 -8.82 5.84
CA ALA A 131 5.41 -8.33 5.41
C ALA A 131 5.50 -6.80 5.47
N TRP A 132 4.53 -6.08 4.90
CA TRP A 132 4.58 -4.61 4.91
C TRP A 132 4.23 -4.03 6.29
N LEU A 133 3.32 -4.64 7.05
CA LEU A 133 3.01 -4.21 8.43
C LEU A 133 4.23 -4.36 9.34
N GLN A 134 5.04 -5.41 9.16
CA GLN A 134 6.24 -5.62 9.98
C GLN A 134 7.24 -4.47 9.78
N GLU A 135 7.49 -4.10 8.52
CA GLU A 135 8.38 -2.99 8.20
C GLU A 135 7.78 -1.64 8.62
N ALA A 136 6.47 -1.44 8.42
CA ALA A 136 5.77 -0.25 8.88
C ALA A 136 5.92 -0.06 10.40
N LYS A 137 5.75 -1.12 11.19
CA LYS A 137 5.95 -1.08 12.64
C LYS A 137 7.38 -0.72 13.02
N ARG A 138 8.37 -1.25 12.31
CA ARG A 138 9.80 -1.00 12.56
C ARG A 138 10.18 0.46 12.31
N VAL A 139 9.72 1.03 11.20
CA VAL A 139 10.05 2.42 10.83
C VAL A 139 9.20 3.45 11.58
N LEU A 140 8.12 3.06 12.24
CA LEU A 140 7.32 3.92 13.09
C LEU A 140 8.04 4.17 14.42
N LYS A 141 8.01 5.41 14.93
CA LYS A 141 8.51 5.71 16.28
C LYS A 141 7.66 5.02 17.35
N LYS A 142 8.23 4.82 18.54
CA LYS A 142 7.54 4.22 19.71
C LYS A 142 6.18 4.87 20.04
N ASN A 143 6.05 6.17 19.80
CA ASN A 143 4.84 6.98 20.01
C ASN A 143 4.14 7.37 18.70
N GLY A 144 4.53 6.76 17.58
CA GLY A 144 3.92 7.04 16.28
C GLY A 144 2.59 6.32 16.11
N THR A 145 1.82 6.74 15.11
CA THR A 145 0.52 6.15 14.77
C THR A 145 0.49 5.63 13.33
N ILE A 146 -0.33 4.63 13.06
CA ILE A 146 -0.61 4.15 11.71
C ILE A 146 -2.11 4.18 11.43
N TRP A 147 -2.47 4.69 10.25
CA TRP A 147 -3.80 4.62 9.68
C TRP A 147 -3.77 3.62 8.54
N VAL A 148 -4.66 2.62 8.57
CA VAL A 148 -4.83 1.68 7.47
C VAL A 148 -6.27 1.74 7.01
N ILE A 149 -6.48 2.00 5.73
CA ILE A 149 -7.81 2.03 5.12
C ILE A 149 -8.08 0.73 4.36
N GLY A 150 -9.35 0.35 4.30
CA GLY A 150 -9.79 -0.83 3.57
C GLY A 150 -11.29 -0.81 3.39
N SER A 151 -11.78 -1.84 2.71
CA SER A 151 -13.21 -2.15 2.64
C SER A 151 -13.48 -3.48 3.35
N TYR A 152 -14.73 -3.95 3.33
CA TYR A 152 -15.08 -5.24 3.92
C TYR A 152 -14.29 -6.42 3.32
N HIS A 153 -13.73 -6.29 2.11
CA HIS A 153 -12.93 -7.35 1.46
C HIS A 153 -11.63 -7.66 2.21
N ASN A 154 -11.00 -6.65 2.84
CA ASN A 154 -9.68 -6.81 3.46
C ASN A 154 -9.58 -6.34 4.90
N ILE A 155 -10.34 -5.31 5.32
CA ILE A 155 -10.05 -4.58 6.55
C ILE A 155 -10.13 -5.46 7.81
N PHE A 156 -11.00 -6.46 7.82
CA PHE A 156 -11.10 -7.41 8.94
C PHE A 156 -9.86 -8.31 9.05
N ARG A 157 -9.28 -8.73 7.92
CA ARG A 157 -8.05 -9.53 7.90
C ARG A 157 -6.87 -8.70 8.35
N VAL A 158 -6.74 -7.50 7.78
CA VAL A 158 -5.67 -6.55 8.11
C VAL A 158 -5.76 -6.18 9.59
N GLY A 159 -6.96 -5.88 10.11
CA GLY A 159 -7.18 -5.58 11.53
C GLY A 159 -6.75 -6.72 12.45
N SER A 160 -7.12 -7.97 12.12
CA SER A 160 -6.67 -9.15 12.88
C SER A 160 -5.14 -9.28 12.89
N ILE A 161 -4.51 -9.18 11.72
CA ILE A 161 -3.05 -9.25 11.59
C ILE A 161 -2.37 -8.15 12.40
N MET A 162 -2.90 -6.92 12.37
CA MET A 162 -2.37 -5.82 13.16
C MET A 162 -2.41 -6.12 14.66
N GLN A 163 -3.53 -6.64 15.17
CA GLN A 163 -3.63 -7.02 16.59
C GLN A 163 -2.68 -8.15 16.95
N ASP A 164 -2.57 -9.19 16.12
CA ASP A 164 -1.64 -10.31 16.31
C ASP A 164 -0.17 -9.85 16.34
N MET A 165 0.16 -8.81 15.57
CA MET A 165 1.49 -8.19 15.54
C MET A 165 1.72 -7.20 16.68
N GLY A 166 0.75 -7.02 17.58
CA GLY A 166 0.83 -6.16 18.76
C GLY A 166 0.68 -4.66 18.44
N TYR A 167 -0.06 -4.29 17.40
CA TYR A 167 -0.59 -2.94 17.28
C TYR A 167 -1.75 -2.77 18.29
N TRP A 168 -1.92 -1.54 18.77
CA TRP A 168 -3.06 -1.17 19.59
C TRP A 168 -4.06 -0.37 18.76
N ILE A 169 -5.22 -0.96 18.47
CA ILE A 169 -6.28 -0.26 17.73
C ILE A 169 -6.92 0.76 18.67
N LEU A 170 -6.79 2.04 18.32
CA LEU A 170 -7.39 3.14 19.07
C LEU A 170 -8.86 3.33 18.67
N ASN A 171 -9.11 3.42 17.37
CA ASN A 171 -10.42 3.71 16.80
C ASN A 171 -10.54 3.09 15.41
N ASP A 172 -11.76 2.74 15.02
CA ASP A 172 -12.15 2.60 13.62
C ASP A 172 -12.86 3.88 13.16
N VAL A 173 -12.51 4.36 11.96
CA VAL A 173 -13.10 5.59 11.40
C VAL A 173 -13.73 5.26 10.06
N HIS A 174 -15.00 5.63 9.90
CA HIS A 174 -15.79 5.24 8.74
C HIS A 174 -15.84 6.38 7.73
N TRP A 175 -15.40 6.10 6.50
CA TRP A 175 -15.56 7.03 5.39
C TRP A 175 -16.89 6.80 4.67
N ILE A 176 -17.88 7.62 5.00
CA ILE A 176 -19.20 7.62 4.35
C ILE A 176 -19.10 8.40 3.03
N LYS A 177 -19.03 7.69 1.91
CA LYS A 177 -19.04 8.28 0.56
C LYS A 177 -20.43 8.79 0.24
N SER A 178 -20.57 10.05 -0.17
CA SER A 178 -21.87 10.67 -0.48
C SER A 178 -22.46 10.24 -1.83
N ASN A 179 -21.62 9.71 -2.74
CA ASN A 179 -21.99 9.32 -4.09
C ASN A 179 -21.30 8.00 -4.51
N PRO A 180 -21.46 6.90 -3.76
CA PRO A 180 -20.83 5.63 -4.09
C PRO A 180 -21.39 5.08 -5.41
N MET A 181 -20.60 4.25 -6.09
CA MET A 181 -21.11 3.47 -7.21
C MET A 181 -22.26 2.58 -6.71
N PRO A 182 -23.42 2.57 -7.39
CA PRO A 182 -24.55 1.73 -6.98
C PRO A 182 -24.20 0.25 -7.14
N ASN A 183 -24.91 -0.61 -6.38
CA ASN A 183 -24.80 -2.05 -6.57
C ASN A 183 -25.24 -2.46 -7.97
N PHE A 184 -24.57 -3.48 -8.50
CA PHE A 184 -24.91 -4.09 -9.79
C PHE A 184 -26.06 -5.08 -9.61
N ASN A 185 -27.00 -5.07 -10.54
CA ASN A 185 -28.01 -6.10 -10.64
C ASN A 185 -27.39 -7.25 -11.44
N PHE A 186 -27.33 -8.45 -10.85
CA PHE A 186 -26.95 -9.69 -11.53
C PHE A 186 -28.14 -10.28 -12.30
#